data_AF-A0A6B3HF50-F1
#
_entry.id   AF-A0A6B3HF50-F1
#
_cell.length_a   1.000
_cell.length_b   1.000
_cell.length_c   1.000
_cell.angle_alpha   90.00
_cell.angle_beta   90.00
_cell.angle_gamma   90.00
#
_symmetry.space_group_name_H-M   'P 1'
#
loop_
_entity.id
_entity.type
_entity.pdbx_description
1 polymer ?
#
loop_
_entity_poly.entity_id
_entity_poly.type
_entity_poly.pdbx_seq_one_letter_code
_entity_poly.pdbx_strand_id
1 'polypeptide(L)' 'SYHLEHDLQGNARRVGGLLIERLRGIAAGSAAVREVRGRGLMIGIELVKPGTDEAHPEAAAAVLEAARAGG' A
#
# COMPACT_ATOMS: atom_id res chain seq x y z
N SER A 1 -2.07 16.72 25.98
CA SER A 1 -1.50 15.42 25.55
C SER A 1 -0.97 15.62 24.14
N TYR A 2 0.31 15.32 23.90
CA TYR A 2 1.13 15.62 22.71
C TYR A 2 0.47 15.30 21.34
N HIS A 3 -0.60 14.50 21.31
CA HIS A 3 -1.39 14.18 20.12
C HIS A 3 -2.13 15.37 19.46
N LEU A 4 -2.40 16.47 20.19
CA LEU A 4 -3.10 17.65 19.64
C LEU A 4 -2.17 18.70 19.03
N GLU A 5 -0.87 18.68 19.34
CA GLU A 5 0.08 19.72 18.90
C GLU A 5 0.57 19.55 17.46
N HIS A 6 0.33 18.38 16.84
CA HIS A 6 0.82 18.07 15.48
C HIS A 6 -0.25 17.57 14.49
N ASP A 7 -1.55 17.60 14.85
CA ASP A 7 -2.67 17.08 14.03
C ASP A 7 -2.32 15.77 13.31
N LEU A 8 -1.82 14.78 14.06
CA LEU A 8 -1.34 13.52 13.48
C LEU A 8 -2.45 12.77 12.74
N GLN A 9 -3.70 12.90 13.22
CA GLN A 9 -4.86 12.27 12.59
C GLN A 9 -5.24 12.96 11.27
N GLY A 10 -5.30 14.29 11.24
CA GLY A 10 -5.54 15.04 10.01
C GLY A 10 -4.41 14.86 9.00
N ASN A 11 -3.16 14.82 9.45
CA ASN A 11 -2.02 14.48 8.62
C ASN A 11 -2.13 13.07 8.03
N ALA A 12 -2.41 12.05 8.86
CA ALA A 12 -2.56 10.67 8.40
C ALA A 12 -3.69 10.51 7.37
N ARG A 13 -4.81 11.25 7.54
CA ARG A 13 -5.90 11.26 6.55
C ARG A 13 -5.45 11.87 5.23
N ARG A 14 -4.75 13.00 5.26
CA ARG A 14 -4.33 13.75 4.07
C ARG A 14 -3.26 13.00 3.28
N VAL A 15 -2.19 12.57 3.97
CA VAL A 15 -1.06 11.84 3.37
C VAL A 15 -1.50 10.44 2.96
N GLY A 16 -2.25 9.74 3.81
CA GLY A 16 -2.80 8.43 3.50
C GLY A 16 -3.71 8.42 2.27
N GLY A 17 -4.55 9.45 2.12
CA GLY A 17 -5.39 9.64 0.93
C GLY A 17 -4.57 9.79 -0.35
N LEU A 18 -3.53 10.63 -0.33
CA LEU A 18 -2.64 10.76 -1.50
C LEU A 18 -1.90 9.45 -1.81
N LEU A 19 -1.42 8.76 -0.78
CA LEU A 19 -0.65 7.53 -0.91
C LEU A 19 -1.51 6.41 -1.53
N ILE A 20 -2.72 6.17 -1.01
CA ILE A 20 -3.57 5.08 -1.51
C ILE A 20 -4.02 5.33 -2.96
N GLU A 21 -4.31 6.58 -3.34
CA GLU A 21 -4.69 6.92 -4.71
C GLU A 21 -3.53 6.68 -5.70
N ARG A 22 -2.30 7.05 -5.32
CA ARG A 22 -1.12 6.76 -6.15
C ARG A 22 -0.85 5.27 -6.30
N LEU A 23 -0.95 4.51 -5.20
CA LEU A 23 -0.75 3.06 -5.22
C LEU A 23 -1.81 2.36 -6.09
N ARG A 24 -3.07 2.80 -6.03
CA ARG A 24 -4.14 2.33 -6.93
C ARG A 24 -3.83 2.63 -8.39
N GLY A 25 -3.37 3.84 -8.70
CA GLY A 25 -2.97 4.22 -10.06
C GLY A 25 -1.85 3.35 -10.63
N ILE A 26 -0.83 3.04 -9.82
CA ILE A 26 0.26 2.14 -10.21
C ILE A 26 -0.25 0.69 -10.36
N ALA A 27 -1.07 0.24 -9.41
CA ALA A 27 -1.60 -1.12 -9.37
C ALA A 27 -2.54 -1.45 -10.54
N ALA A 28 -3.26 -0.45 -11.09
CA ALA A 28 -4.22 -0.65 -12.17
C ALA A 28 -3.62 -1.30 -13.43
N GLY A 29 -2.30 -1.18 -13.65
CA GLY A 29 -1.60 -1.82 -14.76
C GLY A 29 -1.01 -3.20 -14.46
N SER A 30 -1.19 -3.74 -13.25
CA SER A 30 -0.53 -4.96 -12.81
C SER A 30 -1.53 -6.10 -12.56
N ALA A 31 -1.43 -7.16 -13.35
CA ALA A 31 -2.21 -8.38 -13.16
C ALA A 31 -1.85 -9.14 -11.86
N ALA A 32 -0.76 -8.76 -11.19
CA ALA A 32 -0.35 -9.36 -9.92
C ALA A 32 -1.01 -8.67 -8.71
N VAL A 33 -1.64 -7.50 -8.88
CA VAL A 33 -2.29 -6.78 -7.77
C VAL A 33 -3.78 -7.03 -7.81
N ARG A 34 -4.32 -7.67 -6.77
CA ARG A 34 -5.75 -7.89 -6.60
C ARG A 34 -6.44 -6.67 -6.01
N GLU A 35 -5.85 -6.07 -4.98
CA GLU A 35 -6.46 -4.95 -4.27
C GLU A 35 -5.42 -4.05 -3.60
N VAL A 36 -5.73 -2.76 -3.51
CA VAL A 36 -5.05 -1.80 -2.61
C VAL A 36 -6.09 -1.27 -1.62
N ARG A 37 -5.89 -1.54 -0.33
CA ARG A 37 -6.84 -1.19 0.75
C ARG A 37 -6.14 -0.62 1.98
N GLY A 38 -6.88 0.10 2.83
CA GLY A 38 -6.32 0.66 4.06
C GLY A 38 -7.04 1.92 4.53
N ARG A 39 -6.58 2.47 5.65
CA ARG A 39 -7.07 3.74 6.23
C ARG A 39 -5.94 4.50 6.90
N GLY A 40 -5.94 5.83 6.75
CA GLY A 40 -4.84 6.66 7.25
C GLY A 40 -3.52 6.22 6.64
N LEU A 41 -2.49 6.03 7.46
CA LEU A 41 -1.17 5.55 7.02
C LEU A 41 -1.00 4.03 7.04
N MET A 42 -2.08 3.28 7.35
CA MET A 42 -2.06 1.80 7.32
C MET A 42 -2.66 1.33 6.00
N ILE A 43 -1.82 1.04 5.02
CA ILE A 43 -2.20 0.62 3.66
C ILE A 43 -1.55 -0.73 3.36
N GLY A 44 -2.33 -1.63 2.76
CA GLY A 44 -1.89 -2.94 2.28
C GLY A 44 -2.17 -3.11 0.80
N ILE A 45 -1.31 -3.89 0.15
CA ILE A 45 -1.43 -4.31 -1.25
C ILE A 45 -1.53 -5.83 -1.25
N GLU A 46 -2.59 -6.35 -1.85
CA GLU A 46 -2.80 -7.79 -1.98
C GLU A 46 -2.25 -8.27 -3.32
N LEU A 47 -1.31 -9.22 -3.25
CA LEU A 47 -0.68 -9.82 -4.42
C LEU A 47 -1.18 -11.24 -4.66
N VAL A 48 -1.54 -11.50 -5.92
CA VAL A 48 -2.01 -12.78 -6.40
C VAL A 48 -1.19 -13.25 -7.60
N LYS A 49 -1.25 -14.55 -7.90
CA LYS A 49 -0.67 -15.08 -9.13
C LYS A 49 -1.44 -14.49 -10.33
N PRO A 50 -0.76 -13.97 -11.36
CA PRO A 50 -1.44 -13.34 -12.49
C PRO A 50 -2.49 -14.25 -13.13
N GLY A 51 -3.71 -13.74 -13.29
CA GLY A 51 -4.84 -14.47 -13.86
C GLY A 51 -5.56 -15.41 -12.89
N THR A 52 -5.22 -15.40 -11.60
CA THR A 52 -5.92 -16.18 -10.56
C THR A 52 -6.21 -15.33 -9.32
N ASP A 53 -6.97 -15.89 -8.37
CA ASP A 53 -7.16 -15.34 -7.02
C ASP A 53 -6.21 -15.97 -5.98
N GLU A 54 -5.25 -16.79 -6.40
CA GLU A 54 -4.32 -17.44 -5.48
C GLU A 54 -3.31 -16.44 -4.94
N ALA A 55 -3.16 -16.37 -3.62
CA ALA A 55 -2.15 -15.55 -2.96
C ALA A 55 -0.74 -15.85 -3.49
N HIS A 56 0.08 -14.80 -3.62
CA HIS A 56 1.46 -14.91 -4.11
C HIS A 56 2.48 -14.41 -3.07
N PRO A 57 2.75 -15.20 -2.01
CA PRO A 57 3.60 -14.78 -0.90
C PRO A 57 5.06 -14.52 -1.31
N GLU A 58 5.57 -15.24 -2.31
CA GLU A 58 6.94 -15.04 -2.83
C GLU A 58 7.06 -13.69 -3.53
N ALA A 59 6.05 -13.27 -4.29
CA ALA A 59 6.02 -11.94 -4.90
C ALA A 59 5.92 -10.86 -3.83
N ALA A 60 5.14 -11.07 -2.76
CA ALA A 60 5.06 -10.13 -1.65
C ALA A 60 6.41 -9.95 -0.95
N ALA A 61 7.13 -11.04 -0.70
CA ALA A 61 8.49 -10.98 -0.16
C ALA A 61 9.45 -10.26 -1.12
N ALA A 62 9.41 -10.58 -2.42
CA ALA A 62 10.27 -9.94 -3.42
C ALA A 62 10.02 -8.43 -3.53
N VAL A 63 8.76 -7.99 -3.51
CA VAL A 63 8.39 -6.56 -3.52
C VAL A 63 8.90 -5.87 -2.27
N LEU A 64 8.78 -6.50 -1.09
CA LEU A 64 9.29 -5.95 0.16
C LEU A 64 10.82 -5.76 0.11
N GLU A 65 11.55 -6.77 -0.37
CA GLU A 65 13.01 -6.68 -0.50
C GLU A 65 13.44 -5.64 -1.55
N ALA A 66 12.74 -5.55 -2.68
CA ALA A 66 13.01 -4.53 -3.69
C ALA A 66 12.75 -3.11 -3.14
N ALA A 67 11.68 -2.91 -2.38
CA ALA A 67 11.40 -1.64 -1.72
C ALA A 67 12.49 -1.29 -0.70
N ARG A 68 12.92 -2.26 0.10
CA ARG A 68 14.03 -2.09 1.07
C ARG A 68 15.34 -1.69 0.39
N ALA A 69 15.65 -2.30 -0.75
CA ALA A 69 16.84 -1.96 -1.53
C ALA A 69 16.75 -0.55 -2.16
N GLY A 70 15.54 -0.02 -2.36
CA GLY A 70 15.27 1.28 -2.95
C GLY A 70 15.37 2.48 -1.99
N GLY A 71 15.39 2.26 -0.67
CA GLY A 71 15.51 3.31 0.36
C GLY A 71 14.21 3.56 1.12
#